data_AF-K7EMZ3-F1
#
_entry.id   AF-K7EMZ3-F1
#
_cell.length_a   1.000
_cell.length_b   1.000
_cell.length_c   1.000
_cell.angle_alpha   90.00
_cell.angle_beta   90.00
_cell.angle_gamma   90.00
#
_symmetry.space_group_name_H-M   'P 1'
#
loop_
_entity.id
_entity.type
_entity.pdbx_description
1 polymer ?
#
loop_
_entity_poly.entity_id
_entity_poly.type
_entity_poly.pdbx_seq_one_letter_code
_entity_poly.pdbx_strand_id
1 'polypeptide(L)'
;MKMEEMSLSGLDNSKLEAIAQEIYADLVEDSCLGFCFEVHRAVKCGYFFLDDTDPDSMKDFEIVDQPGLDIFGQVFNQWKSKECVCPNCSRSIAASRFAPHLEKCLGMGRNSSRIANRRIANSNNMNKSESDQEDNDDI
;
A
#
# COMPACT_ATOMS: atom_id res chain seq x y z
N MET A 1 5.20 35.33 31.56
CA MET A 1 5.68 34.90 32.89
C MET A 1 7.07 35.48 33.07
N LYS A 2 7.27 36.30 34.11
CA LYS A 2 8.60 36.82 34.44
C LYS A 2 9.31 35.71 35.22
N MET A 3 10.41 35.18 34.70
CA MET A 3 11.33 34.40 35.53
C MET A 3 12.09 35.41 36.38
N GLU A 4 11.82 35.42 37.68
CA GLU A 4 12.63 36.18 38.64
C GLU A 4 14.02 35.54 38.67
N GLU A 5 15.06 36.35 38.41
CA GLU A 5 16.43 35.91 38.57
C GLU A 5 16.73 35.74 40.06
N MET A 6 16.80 34.47 40.50
CA MET A 6 17.26 34.11 41.82
C MET A 6 18.77 34.32 41.89
N SER A 7 19.21 35.43 42.51
CA SER A 7 20.63 35.72 42.71
C SER A 7 21.27 34.64 43.58
N LEU A 8 22.13 33.81 42.96
CA LEU A 8 22.88 32.71 43.60
C LEU A 8 23.98 33.18 44.57
N SER A 9 24.23 34.49 44.67
CA SER A 9 25.38 35.06 45.37
C SER A 9 25.32 34.99 46.91
N GLY A 10 24.36 34.28 47.50
CA GLY A 10 24.14 34.21 48.95
C GLY A 10 23.65 32.87 49.49
N LEU A 11 23.68 31.79 48.70
CA LEU A 11 23.29 30.46 49.17
C LEU A 11 24.46 29.75 49.84
N ASP A 12 24.20 29.16 51.00
CA ASP A 12 25.12 28.21 51.63
C ASP A 12 25.19 26.90 50.81
N ASN A 13 26.27 26.13 50.97
CA ASN A 13 26.49 24.88 50.23
C ASN A 13 25.35 23.87 50.41
N SER A 14 24.63 23.91 51.54
CA SER A 14 23.50 23.01 51.78
C SER A 14 22.32 23.32 50.88
N LYS A 15 22.04 24.61 50.63
CA LYS A 15 20.97 25.02 49.72
C LYS A 15 21.34 24.76 48.26
N LEU A 16 22.61 24.93 47.89
CA LEU A 16 23.09 24.56 46.55
C LEU A 16 22.94 23.07 46.30
N GLU A 17 23.29 22.23 47.28
CA GLU A 17 23.10 20.78 47.19
C GLU A 17 21.61 20.41 47.07
N ALA A 18 20.74 21.06 47.85
CA ALA A 18 19.29 20.82 47.75
C ALA A 18 18.74 21.13 46.36
N ILE A 19 19.12 22.26 45.77
CA ILE A 19 18.73 22.63 44.41
C ILE A 19 19.29 21.65 43.38
N ALA A 20 20.54 21.22 43.54
CA ALA A 20 21.14 20.23 42.65
C ALA A 20 20.40 18.88 42.71
N GLN A 21 19.97 18.45 43.90
CA GLN A 21 19.18 17.23 44.08
C GLN A 21 17.78 17.36 43.47
N GLU A 22 17.12 18.52 43.59
CA GLU A 22 15.83 18.77 42.94
C GLU A 22 15.96 18.68 41.42
N ILE A 23 16.94 19.36 40.82
CA ILE A 23 17.19 19.30 39.38
C ILE A 23 17.50 17.87 38.93
N TYR A 24 18.31 17.14 39.71
CA TYR A 24 18.65 15.75 39.41
C TYR A 24 17.39 14.86 39.44
N ALA A 25 16.53 15.02 40.44
CA ALA A 25 15.29 14.28 40.55
C ALA A 25 14.37 14.53 39.35
N ASP A 26 14.18 15.80 38.97
CA ASP A 26 13.37 16.18 37.81
C ASP A 26 13.87 15.51 36.51
N LEU A 27 15.19 15.54 36.28
CA LEU A 27 15.79 14.91 35.11
C LEU A 27 15.61 13.39 35.09
N VAL A 28 15.72 12.75 36.25
CA VAL A 28 15.51 11.30 36.38
C VAL A 28 14.04 10.96 36.13
N GLU A 29 13.10 11.69 36.71
CA GLU A 29 11.67 11.49 36.53
C GLU A 29 11.25 11.65 35.06
N ASP A 30 11.69 12.73 34.40
CA ASP A 30 11.41 12.97 32.98
C ASP A 30 11.99 11.86 32.10
N SER A 31 13.21 11.41 32.39
CA SER A 31 13.84 10.30 31.66
C SER A 31 13.08 8.98 31.86
N CYS A 32 12.66 8.68 33.08
CA CYS A 32 11.89 7.48 33.41
C CYS A 32 10.52 7.52 32.72
N LEU A 33 9.84 8.67 32.73
CA LEU A 33 8.53 8.83 32.11
C LEU A 33 8.62 8.71 30.59
N GLY A 34 9.67 9.29 29.98
CA GLY A 34 9.97 9.13 28.56
C GLY A 34 10.10 7.65 28.17
N PHE A 35 10.91 6.89 28.91
CA PHE A 35 11.05 5.45 28.69
C PHE A 35 9.73 4.69 28.86
N CYS A 36 8.95 5.01 29.91
CA CYS A 36 7.64 4.41 30.13
C CYS A 36 6.69 4.64 28.95
N PHE A 37 6.70 5.84 28.36
CA PHE A 37 5.87 6.15 27.19
C PHE A 37 6.33 5.44 25.92
N GLU A 38 7.63 5.27 25.71
CA GLU A 38 8.15 4.48 24.60
C GLU A 38 7.68 3.02 24.68
N VAL A 39 7.85 2.39 25.85
CA VAL A 39 7.38 1.02 26.09
C VAL A 39 5.86 0.94 25.92
N HIS A 40 5.11 1.88 26.51
CA HIS A 40 3.66 1.91 26.37
C HIS A 40 3.23 2.02 24.91
N ARG A 41 3.86 2.91 24.15
CA ARG A 41 3.60 3.08 22.71
C ARG A 41 3.90 1.79 21.94
N ALA A 42 5.01 1.14 22.23
CA ALA A 42 5.36 -0.14 21.62
C ALA A 42 4.30 -1.20 21.87
N VAL A 43 3.82 -1.32 23.11
CA VAL A 43 2.76 -2.28 23.48
C VAL A 43 1.45 -1.94 22.78
N LYS A 44 1.03 -0.66 22.79
CA LYS A 44 -0.25 -0.22 22.20
C LYS A 44 -0.28 -0.34 20.68
N CYS A 45 0.84 -0.10 20.03
CA CYS A 45 0.96 -0.24 18.58
C CYS A 45 1.31 -1.67 18.15
N GLY A 46 1.51 -2.60 19.09
CA GLY A 46 1.74 -4.01 18.82
C GLY A 46 3.12 -4.34 18.25
N TYR A 47 4.12 -3.49 18.50
CA TYR A 47 5.51 -3.75 18.10
C TYR A 47 6.46 -4.00 19.28
N PHE A 48 5.94 -4.06 20.51
CA PHE A 48 6.72 -4.49 21.67
C PHE A 48 7.11 -5.95 21.51
N PHE A 49 8.40 -6.26 21.67
CA PHE A 49 8.96 -7.61 21.51
C PHE A 49 8.90 -8.21 20.09
N LEU A 50 8.90 -7.39 19.02
CA LEU A 50 9.09 -7.93 17.66
C LEU A 50 10.44 -8.63 17.48
N ASP A 51 11.46 -8.17 18.20
CA ASP A 51 12.81 -8.74 18.15
C ASP A 51 12.97 -10.02 19.00
N ASP A 52 12.00 -10.33 19.87
CA ASP A 52 11.99 -11.59 20.67
C ASP A 52 11.32 -12.74 19.90
N THR A 53 11.32 -12.69 18.58
CA THR A 53 11.00 -13.87 17.77
C THR A 53 12.04 -14.94 18.07
N ASP A 54 11.60 -16.18 18.29
CA ASP A 54 12.54 -17.25 18.63
C ASP A 54 13.60 -17.40 17.50
N PRO A 55 14.83 -17.82 17.83
CA PRO A 55 15.92 -17.88 16.85
C PRO A 55 15.62 -18.76 15.64
N ASP A 56 14.68 -19.71 15.74
CA ASP A 56 14.27 -20.54 14.62
C ASP A 56 13.23 -19.81 13.75
N SER A 57 12.29 -19.07 14.33
CA SER A 57 11.39 -18.17 13.60
C SER A 57 12.13 -17.04 12.87
N MET A 58 13.25 -16.54 13.41
CA MET A 58 14.06 -15.52 12.71
C MET A 58 14.68 -16.04 11.41
N LYS A 59 14.98 -17.35 11.30
CA LYS A 59 15.53 -17.95 10.08
C LYS A 59 14.54 -17.93 8.93
N ASP A 60 13.25 -18.04 9.22
CA ASP A 60 12.20 -17.98 8.21
C ASP A 60 12.09 -16.59 7.54
N PHE A 61 12.64 -15.55 8.18
CA PHE A 61 12.70 -14.18 7.67
C PHE A 61 14.12 -13.74 7.26
N GLU A 62 15.09 -14.64 7.27
CA GLU A 62 16.45 -14.34 6.82
C GLU A 62 16.45 -14.01 5.33
N ILE A 63 17.04 -12.87 4.97
CA ILE A 63 17.08 -12.40 3.58
C ILE A 63 18.03 -13.29 2.79
N VAL A 64 17.50 -13.95 1.77
CA VAL A 64 18.30 -14.78 0.86
C VAL A 64 18.82 -13.94 -0.30
N ASP A 65 20.14 -13.72 -0.36
CA ASP A 65 20.81 -13.04 -1.48
C ASP A 65 21.53 -14.04 -2.39
N GLN A 66 20.75 -14.73 -3.24
CA GLN A 66 21.27 -15.70 -4.20
C GLN A 66 20.66 -15.46 -5.59
N PRO A 67 21.48 -15.48 -6.67
CA PRO A 67 20.97 -15.33 -8.03
C PRO A 67 19.91 -16.38 -8.39
N GLY A 68 18.77 -15.93 -8.91
CA GLY A 68 17.67 -16.81 -9.33
C GLY A 68 16.65 -17.17 -8.25
N LEU A 69 16.88 -16.72 -7.01
CA LEU A 69 15.92 -16.79 -5.90
C LEU A 69 15.43 -15.38 -5.54
N ASP A 70 14.24 -15.30 -4.96
CA ASP A 70 13.78 -14.05 -4.32
C ASP A 70 14.35 -13.90 -2.90
N ILE A 71 14.02 -12.80 -2.23
CA ILE A 71 14.48 -12.49 -0.86
C ILE A 71 14.06 -13.53 0.19
N PHE A 72 13.08 -14.39 -0.14
CA PHE A 72 12.60 -15.47 0.72
C PHE A 72 13.18 -16.84 0.30
N GLY A 73 14.16 -16.86 -0.60
CA GLY A 73 14.77 -18.10 -1.10
C GLY A 73 13.86 -18.90 -2.04
N GLN A 74 12.77 -18.33 -2.55
CA GLN A 74 11.85 -19.03 -3.43
C GLN A 74 12.28 -18.86 -4.90
N VAL A 75 12.24 -19.97 -5.65
CA VAL A 75 12.42 -19.93 -7.09
C VAL A 75 11.22 -19.24 -7.72
N PHE A 76 11.47 -18.23 -8.57
CA PHE A 76 10.42 -17.51 -9.27
C PHE A 76 9.74 -18.40 -10.33
N ASN A 77 8.79 -19.22 -9.89
CA ASN A 77 7.97 -20.04 -10.76
C ASN A 77 6.84 -19.19 -11.36
N GLN A 78 7.15 -18.51 -12.46
CA GLN A 78 6.23 -17.67 -13.26
C GLN A 78 4.97 -18.40 -13.78
N TRP A 79 4.88 -19.72 -13.61
CA TRP A 79 3.91 -20.55 -14.34
C TRP A 79 2.54 -20.69 -13.69
N LYS A 80 2.34 -20.24 -12.45
CA LYS A 80 1.01 -20.22 -11.84
C LYS A 80 0.38 -18.86 -12.09
N SER A 81 -0.51 -18.80 -13.09
CA SER A 81 -1.38 -17.65 -13.32
C SER A 81 -2.14 -17.33 -12.03
N LYS A 82 -1.76 -16.28 -11.33
CA LYS A 82 -2.50 -15.78 -10.16
C LYS A 82 -3.84 -15.21 -10.65
N GLU A 83 -4.94 -15.53 -9.99
CA GLU A 83 -6.24 -14.92 -10.26
C GLU A 83 -6.46 -13.71 -9.34
N CYS A 84 -7.15 -12.70 -9.85
CA CYS A 84 -7.51 -11.49 -9.11
C CYS A 84 -8.93 -11.06 -9.48
N VAL A 85 -9.63 -10.41 -8.55
CA VAL A 85 -11.01 -9.96 -8.77
C VAL A 85 -11.01 -8.48 -9.15
N CYS A 86 -11.68 -8.14 -10.25
CA CYS A 86 -11.83 -6.74 -10.63
C CYS A 86 -12.76 -6.01 -9.66
N PRO A 87 -12.36 -4.89 -9.05
CA PRO A 87 -13.19 -4.16 -8.09
C PRO A 87 -14.40 -3.45 -8.75
N ASN A 88 -14.39 -3.26 -10.07
CA ASN A 88 -15.46 -2.56 -10.79
C ASN A 88 -16.58 -3.50 -11.29
N CYS A 89 -16.24 -4.70 -11.76
CA CYS A 89 -17.23 -5.66 -12.29
C CYS A 89 -17.27 -6.99 -11.55
N SER A 90 -16.47 -7.14 -10.49
CA SER A 90 -16.38 -8.33 -9.63
C SER A 90 -16.05 -9.65 -10.35
N ARG A 91 -15.51 -9.57 -11.58
CA ARG A 91 -15.11 -10.75 -12.36
C ARG A 91 -13.74 -11.26 -11.90
N SER A 92 -13.57 -12.57 -11.75
CA SER A 92 -12.25 -13.20 -11.62
C SER A 92 -11.49 -13.15 -12.94
N ILE A 93 -10.28 -12.62 -12.92
CA ILE A 93 -9.41 -12.40 -14.06
C ILE A 93 -8.00 -12.87 -13.71
N ALA A 94 -7.32 -13.55 -14.62
CA ALA A 94 -5.89 -13.82 -14.48
C ALA A 94 -5.11 -12.50 -14.35
N ALA A 95 -4.23 -12.38 -13.37
CA ALA A 95 -3.44 -11.18 -13.10
C ALA A 95 -2.68 -10.69 -14.35
N SER A 96 -2.17 -11.62 -15.17
CA SER A 96 -1.52 -11.33 -16.46
C SER A 96 -2.42 -10.63 -17.48
N ARG A 97 -3.75 -10.75 -17.34
CA ARG A 97 -4.77 -10.17 -18.23
C ARG A 97 -5.57 -9.04 -17.60
N PHE A 98 -5.16 -8.59 -16.40
CA PHE A 98 -5.89 -7.56 -15.67
C PHE A 98 -5.83 -6.20 -16.37
N ALA A 99 -4.67 -5.81 -16.92
CA ALA A 99 -4.54 -4.56 -17.67
C ALA A 99 -5.45 -4.50 -18.92
N PRO A 100 -5.46 -5.49 -19.84
CA PRO A 100 -6.42 -5.54 -20.95
C PRO A 100 -7.89 -5.55 -20.52
N HIS A 101 -8.18 -6.07 -19.31
CA HIS A 101 -9.51 -6.03 -18.74
C HIS A 101 -9.91 -4.60 -18.32
N LEU A 102 -9.05 -3.88 -17.58
CA LEU A 102 -9.30 -2.52 -17.13
C LEU A 102 -9.58 -1.55 -18.28
N GLU A 103 -8.84 -1.67 -19.40
CA GLU A 103 -9.10 -0.88 -20.61
C GLU A 103 -10.55 -1.02 -21.10
N LYS A 104 -11.12 -2.22 -21.03
CA LYS A 104 -12.52 -2.48 -21.44
C LYS A 104 -13.50 -2.13 -20.33
N CYS A 105 -13.17 -2.46 -19.08
CA CYS A 105 -14.06 -2.36 -17.93
C CYS A 105 -14.27 -0.92 -17.48
N LEU A 106 -13.25 -0.07 -17.58
CA LEU A 106 -13.32 1.35 -17.26
C LEU A 106 -13.69 2.22 -18.47
N GLY A 107 -13.91 1.61 -19.65
CA GLY A 107 -14.27 2.33 -20.87
C GLY A 107 -13.16 3.20 -21.47
N MET A 108 -11.96 3.19 -20.89
CA MET A 108 -10.79 3.98 -21.32
C MET A 108 -10.06 3.41 -22.54
N GLY A 109 -10.43 2.22 -23.01
CA GLY A 109 -9.85 1.58 -24.18
C GLY A 109 -10.46 2.04 -25.50
N ARG A 110 -10.29 1.23 -26.55
CA ARG A 110 -10.74 1.46 -27.94
C ARG A 110 -12.27 1.47 -28.14
N ASN A 111 -13.01 2.22 -27.33
CA ASN A 111 -14.47 2.28 -27.36
C ASN A 111 -14.97 3.04 -28.60
N SER A 112 -14.36 4.18 -28.92
CA SER A 112 -14.69 5.00 -30.10
C SER A 112 -14.56 4.20 -31.42
N SER A 113 -13.47 3.45 -31.60
CA SER A 113 -13.26 2.60 -32.78
C SER A 113 -14.30 1.50 -32.89
N ARG A 114 -14.72 0.90 -31.76
CA ARG A 114 -15.77 -0.13 -31.76
C ARG A 114 -17.14 0.45 -32.10
N ILE A 115 -17.46 1.64 -31.58
CA ILE A 115 -18.71 2.35 -31.88
C ILE A 115 -18.76 2.75 -33.36
N ALA A 116 -17.66 3.30 -33.91
CA ALA A 116 -17.55 3.67 -35.31
C ALA A 116 -17.75 2.47 -36.24
N ASN A 117 -17.04 1.36 -35.99
CA ASN A 117 -17.17 0.15 -36.81
C ASN A 117 -18.59 -0.46 -36.73
N ARG A 118 -19.24 -0.41 -35.56
CA ARG A 118 -20.63 -0.87 -35.42
C ARG A 118 -21.60 -0.01 -36.23
N ARG A 119 -21.40 1.33 -36.26
CA ARG A 119 -22.23 2.23 -37.06
C ARG A 119 -22.08 1.95 -38.56
N ILE A 120 -20.85 1.77 -39.05
CA ILE A 120 -20.56 1.48 -40.47
C ILE A 120 -21.17 0.13 -40.88
N ALA A 121 -21.05 -0.91 -40.04
CA ALA A 121 -21.63 -2.21 -40.32
C ALA A 121 -23.17 -2.18 -40.36
N ASN A 122 -23.81 -1.44 -39.44
CA ASN A 122 -25.27 -1.30 -39.42
C ASN A 122 -25.79 -0.43 -40.58
N SER A 123 -25.08 0.62 -40.98
CA SER A 123 -25.48 1.44 -42.13
C SER A 123 -25.40 0.67 -43.45
N ASN A 124 -24.41 -0.23 -43.61
CA ASN A 124 -24.32 -1.07 -44.80
C ASN A 124 -25.45 -2.10 -44.91
N ASN A 125 -26.06 -2.53 -43.80
CA ASN A 125 -27.12 -3.53 -43.83
C ASN A 125 -28.50 -2.94 -44.19
N MET A 126 -28.71 -1.63 -44.01
CA MET A 126 -29.92 -0.92 -44.49
C MET A 126 -29.89 -0.66 -46.00
N ASN A 127 -28.70 -0.53 -46.60
CA ASN A 127 -28.56 -0.25 -48.03
C ASN A 127 -28.65 -1.49 -48.93
N LYS A 128 -28.73 -2.71 -48.36
CA LYS A 128 -28.78 -3.98 -49.13
C LYS A 128 -30.19 -4.54 -49.32
N SER A 129 -31.22 -3.92 -48.73
CA SER A 129 -32.61 -4.37 -48.84
C SER A 129 -33.40 -3.76 -50.01
N GLU A 130 -32.77 -3.01 -50.91
CA GLU A 130 -33.49 -2.21 -51.93
C GLU A 130 -32.98 -2.40 -53.37
N SER A 131 -32.45 -3.58 -53.74
CA SER A 131 -31.98 -3.81 -55.12
C SER A 131 -32.03 -5.29 -55.56
N ASP A 132 -33.19 -5.94 -55.43
CA ASP A 132 -33.45 -7.22 -56.12
C ASP A 132 -34.94 -7.31 -56.51
N GLN A 133 -35.36 -6.48 -57.47
CA GLN A 133 -36.63 -6.62 -58.21
C GLN A 133 -36.38 -6.10 -59.63
N GLU A 134 -35.75 -6.93 -60.47
CA GLU A 134 -35.79 -6.74 -61.93
C GLU A 134 -36.50 -7.95 -62.55
N ASP A 135 -37.69 -7.62 -63.04
CA ASP A 135 -38.58 -8.26 -64.02
C ASP A 135 -38.11 -9.57 -64.68
N ASN A 136 -38.88 -10.63 -64.43
CA ASN A 136 -38.99 -11.79 -65.31
C ASN A 136 -40.39 -11.74 -65.93
N ASP A 137 -40.51 -11.14 -67.12
CA ASP A 137 -41.67 -11.27 -67.99
C ASP A 137 -41.33 -12.21 -69.17
N ASP A 138 -42.20 -13.21 -69.34
CA ASP A 138 -42.16 -14.32 -70.30
C ASP A 138 -42.06 -13.91 -71.79
N ILE A 139 -41.14 -14.53 -72.56
CA ILE A 139 -41.37 -15.47 -73.69
C ILE A 139 -40.18 -15.58 -74.67
#